data_AF-A0AAV2IEU2-F1
#
_entry.id   AF-A0AAV2IEU2-F1
#
_cell.length_a   1.000
_cell.length_b   1.000
_cell.length_c   1.000
_cell.angle_alpha   90.00
_cell.angle_beta   90.00
_cell.angle_gamma   90.00
#
_symmetry.space_group_name_H-M   'P 1'
#
loop_
_entity.id
_entity.type
_entity.pdbx_description
1 polymer ?
#
loop_
_entity_poly.entity_id
_entity_poly.type
_entity_poly.pdbx_seq_one_letter_code
_entity_poly.pdbx_strand_id
1 'polypeptide(L)'
;MKLIVTMVALMVCCMNLGFGESEIIETVCRINGQSIALGESVGKVIDSCNNCNCGNRGFACTRMACPWYQPLDCEIQGQHHNHYDVIPSDDCEECRCRNGNIVCTGCPA
;
A
#
# COMPACT_ATOMS: atom_id res chain seq x y z
N MET A 1 29.93 50.18 -14.44
CA MET A 1 29.68 48.77 -14.06
C MET A 1 28.92 48.58 -12.74
N LYS A 2 28.29 49.61 -12.15
CA LYS A 2 27.36 49.47 -11.01
C LYS A 2 25.88 49.54 -11.42
N LEU A 3 25.56 49.97 -12.64
CA LEU A 3 24.18 50.09 -13.14
C LEU A 3 23.55 48.78 -13.67
N ILE A 4 24.36 47.78 -14.05
CA ILE A 4 23.82 46.50 -14.56
C ILE A 4 23.34 45.62 -13.41
N VAL A 5 23.96 45.74 -12.22
CA VAL A 5 23.66 44.90 -11.06
C VAL A 5 22.32 45.26 -10.41
N THR A 6 21.86 46.50 -10.54
CA THR A 6 20.61 46.96 -9.89
C THR A 6 19.34 46.59 -10.66
N MET A 7 19.41 46.41 -11.99
CA MET A 7 18.24 45.97 -12.78
C MET A 7 17.96 44.46 -12.68
N VAL A 8 18.96 43.65 -12.29
CA VAL A 8 18.75 42.21 -12.07
C VAL A 8 17.99 41.96 -10.77
N ALA A 9 18.09 42.85 -9.77
CA ALA A 9 17.42 42.67 -8.47
C ALA A 9 15.91 42.99 -8.49
N LEU A 10 15.41 43.79 -9.45
CA LEU A 10 13.97 44.10 -9.56
C LEU A 10 13.18 43.12 -10.44
N MET A 11 13.87 42.28 -11.22
CA MET A 11 13.23 41.28 -12.09
C MET A 11 13.04 39.91 -11.42
N VAL A 12 13.25 39.80 -10.11
CA VAL A 12 13.04 38.55 -9.34
C VAL A 12 11.83 38.65 -8.40
N CYS A 13 11.18 39.82 -8.29
CA CYS A 13 10.04 40.01 -7.37
C CYS A 13 8.65 39.91 -8.06
N CYS A 14 8.57 39.92 -9.40
CA CYS A 14 7.29 40.08 -10.13
C CYS A 14 6.97 38.98 -11.16
N MET A 15 7.71 37.88 -11.18
CA MET A 15 7.37 36.72 -12.00
C MET A 15 6.79 35.64 -11.06
N ASN A 16 5.56 35.75 -10.56
CA ASN A 16 4.35 35.24 -11.24
C ASN A 16 4.52 34.80 -12.70
N LEU A 17 5.57 34.03 -12.99
CA LEU A 17 5.50 33.06 -14.06
C LEU A 17 4.98 31.83 -13.37
N GLY A 18 3.76 31.44 -13.72
CA GLY A 18 3.34 30.06 -13.59
C GLY A 18 4.40 29.24 -14.30
N PHE A 19 5.40 28.81 -13.54
CA PHE A 19 5.87 27.47 -13.68
C PHE A 19 4.57 26.68 -13.53
N GLY A 20 4.00 26.26 -14.66
CA GLY A 20 3.54 24.90 -14.72
C GLY A 20 4.77 24.12 -14.29
N GLU A 21 4.91 23.95 -12.97
CA GLU A 21 5.55 22.77 -12.45
C GLU A 21 4.84 21.71 -13.26
N SER A 22 5.55 21.13 -14.22
CA SER A 22 5.18 19.82 -14.70
C SER A 22 5.08 19.07 -13.40
N GLU A 23 3.85 18.91 -12.90
CA GLU A 23 3.56 17.99 -11.81
C GLU A 23 4.08 16.71 -12.41
N ILE A 24 5.33 16.38 -12.07
CA ILE A 24 5.81 15.04 -12.16
C ILE A 24 4.84 14.41 -11.17
N ILE A 25 3.73 13.87 -11.67
CA ILE A 25 2.87 13.01 -10.88
C ILE A 25 3.77 11.82 -10.65
N GLU A 26 4.66 11.96 -9.67
CA GLU A 26 5.58 10.93 -9.27
C GLU A 26 4.65 9.84 -8.79
N THR A 27 4.49 8.85 -9.65
CA THR A 27 3.54 7.79 -9.40
C THR A 27 4.18 6.91 -8.33
N VAL A 28 3.92 7.28 -7.08
CA VAL A 28 4.42 6.58 -5.91
C VAL A 28 3.40 5.57 -5.44
N CYS A 29 3.87 4.38 -5.08
CA CYS A 29 3.06 3.42 -4.37
C CYS A 29 3.20 3.67 -2.87
N ARG A 30 2.09 3.58 -2.11
CA ARG A 30 2.11 3.79 -0.66
C ARG A 30 1.84 2.49 0.08
N ILE A 31 2.68 2.18 1.07
CA ILE A 31 2.50 1.02 1.94
C ILE A 31 3.01 1.32 3.35
N ASN A 32 2.22 1.02 4.39
CA ASN A 32 2.58 1.22 5.80
C ASN A 32 3.13 2.64 6.12
N GLY A 33 2.59 3.67 5.44
CA GLY A 33 3.04 5.06 5.58
C GLY A 33 4.32 5.42 4.81
N GLN A 34 4.97 4.46 4.14
CA GLN A 34 6.11 4.69 3.27
C GLN A 34 5.67 4.96 1.83
N SER A 35 6.44 5.80 1.12
CA SER A 35 6.27 6.07 -0.31
C SER A 35 7.38 5.36 -1.08
N ILE A 36 6.98 4.54 -2.06
CA ILE A 36 7.83 3.68 -2.88
C ILE A 36 7.85 4.24 -4.29
N ALA A 37 9.05 4.44 -4.85
CA ALA A 37 9.19 5.04 -6.15
C ALA A 37 8.73 4.10 -7.27
N LEU A 38 8.30 4.66 -8.40
CA LEU A 38 7.94 3.89 -9.57
C LEU A 38 9.13 3.01 -10.02
N GLY A 39 8.87 1.74 -10.28
CA GLY A 39 9.89 0.75 -10.66
C GLY A 39 10.63 0.10 -9.49
N GLU A 40 10.48 0.60 -8.27
CA GLU A 40 11.10 0.03 -7.09
C GLU A 40 10.41 -1.27 -6.67
N SER A 41 11.20 -2.24 -6.16
CA SER A 41 10.72 -3.56 -5.73
C SER A 41 10.73 -3.70 -4.20
N VAL A 42 9.64 -4.19 -3.60
CA VAL A 42 9.39 -4.15 -2.13
C VAL A 42 8.88 -5.46 -1.53
N GLY A 43 9.21 -6.61 -2.13
CA GLY A 43 8.65 -7.92 -1.74
C GLY A 43 8.67 -8.24 -0.24
N LYS A 44 9.61 -7.66 0.54
CA LYS A 44 9.70 -7.83 2.00
C LYS A 44 8.57 -7.19 2.81
N VAL A 45 7.90 -6.16 2.30
CA VAL A 45 6.94 -5.35 3.06
C VAL A 45 5.50 -5.86 2.94
N ILE A 46 5.17 -6.53 1.82
CA ILE A 46 3.79 -6.98 1.54
C ILE A 46 3.54 -8.38 2.12
N ASP A 47 4.32 -9.37 1.70
CA ASP A 47 4.13 -10.77 2.12
C ASP A 47 5.45 -11.52 2.34
N SER A 48 6.58 -10.79 2.28
CA SER A 48 7.95 -11.29 2.44
C SER A 48 8.43 -12.35 1.45
N CYS A 49 7.60 -12.70 0.47
CA CYS A 49 7.78 -13.87 -0.37
C CYS A 49 7.65 -13.54 -1.85
N ASN A 50 6.55 -12.91 -2.25
CA ASN A 50 6.35 -12.47 -3.61
C ASN A 50 7.20 -11.23 -3.87
N ASN A 51 7.79 -11.16 -5.07
CA ASN A 51 8.42 -9.93 -5.51
C ASN A 51 7.35 -8.99 -6.05
N CYS A 52 7.29 -7.78 -5.51
CA CYS A 52 6.33 -6.76 -5.90
C CYS A 52 7.05 -5.53 -6.38
N ASN A 53 6.68 -5.02 -7.55
CA ASN A 53 7.20 -3.76 -8.08
C ASN A 53 6.12 -2.68 -8.10
N CYS A 54 6.50 -1.45 -7.79
CA CYS A 54 5.61 -0.30 -7.95
C CYS A 54 5.48 0.02 -9.45
N GLY A 55 4.26 0.01 -9.96
CA GLY A 55 3.94 0.37 -11.34
C GLY A 55 2.91 1.50 -11.41
N ASN A 56 2.62 1.94 -12.64
CA ASN A 56 1.70 3.07 -12.89
C ASN A 56 0.26 2.84 -12.38
N ARG A 57 -0.07 1.60 -12.01
CA ARG A 57 -1.40 1.19 -11.51
C ARG A 57 -1.35 0.64 -10.08
N GLY A 58 -0.27 0.91 -9.36
CA GLY A 58 0.00 0.34 -8.04
C GLY A 58 0.98 -0.84 -8.09
N PHE A 59 1.00 -1.66 -7.04
CA PHE A 59 1.91 -2.80 -6.95
C PHE A 59 1.50 -3.94 -7.89
N ALA A 60 2.47 -4.44 -8.66
CA ALA A 60 2.36 -5.70 -9.38
C ALA A 60 3.25 -6.74 -8.70
N CYS A 61 2.68 -7.85 -8.27
CA CYS A 61 3.38 -8.90 -7.53
C CYS A 61 3.45 -10.20 -8.33
N THR A 62 4.53 -10.96 -8.16
CA THR A 62 4.57 -12.36 -8.55
C THR A 62 3.53 -13.17 -7.78
N ARG A 63 3.21 -14.38 -8.26
CA ARG A 63 2.38 -15.35 -7.54
C ARG A 63 3.16 -16.64 -7.37
N MET A 64 3.90 -16.75 -6.28
CA MET A 64 4.59 -17.98 -5.88
C MET A 64 4.03 -18.52 -4.58
N ALA A 65 4.14 -19.84 -4.39
CA ALA A 65 3.84 -20.46 -3.11
C ALA A 65 4.86 -19.96 -2.08
N CYS A 66 4.37 -19.51 -0.93
CA CYS A 66 5.18 -18.94 0.14
C CYS A 66 5.31 -19.93 1.30
N PRO A 67 6.27 -20.87 1.26
CA PRO A 67 6.34 -21.97 2.22
C PRO A 67 6.58 -21.51 3.67
N TRP A 68 7.16 -20.32 3.86
CA TRP A 68 7.42 -19.72 5.16
C TRP A 68 6.30 -18.80 5.65
N TYR A 69 5.32 -18.48 4.79
CA TYR A 69 4.15 -17.76 5.23
C TYR A 69 3.31 -18.71 6.09
N GLN A 70 3.41 -18.53 7.40
CA GLN A 70 2.56 -19.22 8.36
C GLN A 70 1.31 -18.35 8.50
N PRO A 71 0.17 -18.73 7.90
CA PRO A 71 -1.05 -17.98 8.13
C PRO A 71 -1.39 -18.04 9.62
N LEU A 72 -1.88 -16.92 10.17
CA LEU A 72 -2.24 -16.87 11.59
C LEU A 72 -3.52 -17.65 11.83
N ASP A 73 -3.47 -18.47 12.86
CA ASP A 73 -4.63 -19.12 13.46
C ASP A 73 -5.46 -18.11 14.26
N CYS A 74 -6.74 -18.43 14.48
CA CYS A 74 -7.67 -17.56 15.21
C CYS A 74 -7.87 -18.07 16.64
N GLU A 75 -8.01 -17.14 17.58
CA GLU A 75 -8.41 -17.44 18.95
C GLU A 75 -9.80 -16.84 19.22
N ILE A 76 -10.78 -17.71 19.51
CA ILE A 76 -12.18 -17.32 19.69
C ILE A 76 -12.62 -17.84 21.06
N GLN A 77 -12.91 -16.93 22.00
CA GLN A 77 -13.35 -17.28 23.36
C GLN A 77 -12.40 -18.28 24.08
N GLY A 78 -11.10 -18.20 23.78
CA GLY A 78 -10.08 -19.12 24.33
C GLY A 78 -9.93 -20.45 23.59
N GLN A 79 -10.67 -20.66 22.49
CA GLN A 79 -10.50 -21.81 21.60
C GLN A 79 -9.61 -21.44 20.41
N HIS A 80 -8.66 -22.32 20.10
CA HIS A 80 -7.76 -22.20 18.96
C HIS A 80 -8.37 -22.83 17.71
N HIS A 81 -8.37 -22.08 16.61
CA HIS A 81 -8.87 -22.51 15.30
C HIS A 81 -7.78 -22.31 14.26
N ASN A 82 -7.48 -23.36 13.49
CA ASN A 82 -6.49 -23.26 12.44
C ASN A 82 -6.96 -22.31 11.33
N HIS A 83 -6.02 -21.74 10.60
CA HIS A 83 -6.34 -20.98 9.40
C HIS A 83 -7.21 -21.79 8.43
N TYR A 84 -8.27 -21.15 7.93
CA TYR A 84 -9.37 -21.69 7.12
C TYR A 84 -10.40 -22.61 7.82
N ASP A 85 -10.27 -22.86 9.12
CA ASP A 85 -11.32 -23.54 9.88
C ASP A 85 -12.66 -22.83 9.73
N VAL A 86 -13.72 -23.61 9.55
CA VAL A 86 -15.10 -23.11 9.52
C VAL A 86 -15.51 -22.77 10.94
N ILE A 87 -15.97 -21.54 11.13
CA ILE A 87 -16.43 -21.03 12.42
C ILE A 87 -17.96 -21.04 12.42
N PRO A 88 -18.60 -21.66 13.43
CA PRO A 88 -20.05 -21.61 13.56
C PRO A 88 -20.55 -20.17 13.68
N SER A 89 -21.63 -19.85 12.98
CA SER A 89 -22.35 -18.59 13.07
C SER A 89 -23.84 -18.87 12.92
N ASP A 90 -24.66 -18.25 13.77
CA ASP A 90 -26.11 -18.36 13.69
C ASP A 90 -26.69 -17.38 12.66
N ASP A 91 -25.96 -16.31 12.34
CA ASP A 91 -26.45 -15.18 11.55
C ASP A 91 -25.82 -15.09 10.16
N CYS A 92 -24.71 -15.78 9.88
CA CYS A 92 -24.04 -15.71 8.58
C CYS A 92 -24.04 -17.08 7.87
N GLU A 93 -24.11 -17.08 6.54
CA GLU A 93 -24.05 -18.31 5.73
C GLU A 93 -22.75 -19.10 5.92
N GLU A 94 -21.62 -18.40 5.98
CA GLU A 94 -20.30 -19.03 6.17
C GLU A 94 -19.35 -18.07 6.88
N CYS A 95 -18.68 -18.56 7.93
CA CYS A 95 -17.58 -17.87 8.57
C CYS A 95 -16.33 -18.75 8.56
N ARG A 96 -15.16 -18.15 8.35
CA ARG A 96 -13.88 -18.84 8.39
C ARG A 96 -12.81 -18.04 9.13
N CYS A 97 -11.92 -18.76 9.80
CA CYS A 97 -10.66 -18.17 10.24
C CYS A 97 -9.81 -17.81 9.02
N ARG A 98 -9.39 -16.54 8.91
CA ARG A 98 -8.45 -16.06 7.89
C ARG A 98 -7.43 -15.13 8.52
N ASN A 99 -6.19 -15.58 8.61
CA ASN A 99 -5.03 -14.81 9.08
C ASN A 99 -5.33 -14.12 10.42
N GLY A 100 -5.75 -14.89 11.42
CA GLY A 100 -6.07 -14.41 12.77
C GLY A 100 -7.39 -13.64 12.92
N ASN A 101 -8.19 -13.52 11.85
CA ASN A 101 -9.47 -12.83 11.87
C ASN A 101 -10.61 -13.75 11.45
N ILE A 102 -11.80 -13.56 12.02
CA ILE A 102 -13.01 -14.22 11.55
C ILE A 102 -13.56 -13.42 10.38
N VAL A 103 -13.67 -14.06 9.22
CA VAL A 103 -14.26 -13.45 8.01
C VAL A 103 -15.52 -14.22 7.66
N CYS A 104 -16.65 -13.51 7.61
CA CYS A 104 -17.96 -14.08 7.31
C CYS A 104 -18.50 -13.54 5.99
N THR A 105 -19.33 -14.35 5.33
CA THR A 105 -20.08 -14.02 4.11
C THR A 105 -21.56 -14.37 4.29
N GLY A 106 -22.43 -13.67 3.55
CA GLY A 106 -23.88 -13.92 3.62
C GLY A 106 -24.51 -13.52 4.96
N CYS A 107 -23.95 -12.54 5.67
CA CYS A 107 -24.56 -12.01 6.89
C CYS A 107 -25.71 -11.04 6.53
N PRO A 108 -26.79 -10.98 7.34
CA PRO A 108 -27.83 -9.97 7.20
C PRO A 108 -27.24 -8.57 7.40
N ALA A 109 -27.82 -7.61 6.69
CA ALA A 109 -27.42 -6.21 6.70
C ALA A 109 -27.94 -5.44 7.93
#